data_AF-A0AA38W125-F1
#
_entry.id   AF-A0AA38W125-F1
#
_cell.length_a   1.000
_cell.length_b   1.000
_cell.length_c   1.000
_cell.angle_alpha   90.00
_cell.angle_beta   90.00
_cell.angle_gamma   90.00
#
_symmetry.space_group_name_H-M   'P 1'
#
loop_
_entity.id
_entity.type
_entity.pdbx_description
1 polymer ?
#
loop_
_entity_poly.entity_id
_entity_poly.type
_entity_poly.pdbx_seq_one_letter_code
_entity_poly.pdbx_strand_id
1 'polypeptide(L)'
;MFPIGIMYYFGTNLDKRFAVPDFWPKAEHANKLPLDKDEIHAELERLRARRLYLRDKRLAEEAAQNPEPVAQQAPQLEPQQASQPAQTEQKKGWFW
;
A
#
# COMPACT_ATOMS: atom_id res chain seq x y z
N MET A 1 32.21 12.21 31.06
CA MET A 1 30.79 12.20 31.49
C MET A 1 30.38 10.75 31.67
N PHE A 2 30.02 10.32 32.88
CA PHE A 2 29.74 8.91 33.18
C PHE A 2 28.24 8.59 32.95
N PRO A 3 27.90 7.58 32.12
CA PRO A 3 26.50 7.25 31.79
C PRO A 3 25.66 6.82 33.00
N ILE A 4 26.31 6.30 34.06
CA ILE A 4 25.64 5.94 35.31
C ILE A 4 24.99 7.15 36.01
N GLY A 5 25.58 8.35 35.89
CA GLY A 5 25.05 9.57 36.51
C GLY A 5 23.77 10.06 35.83
N ILE A 6 23.70 9.92 34.50
CA ILE A 6 22.51 10.23 33.70
C ILE A 6 21.37 9.25 34.07
N MET A 7 21.70 7.98 34.29
CA MET A 7 20.74 6.97 34.73
C MET A 7 20.23 7.22 36.14
N TYR A 8 21.02 7.80 37.06
CA TYR A 8 20.49 8.20 38.38
C TYR A 8 19.58 9.44 38.29
N TYR A 9 19.91 10.39 37.42
CA TYR A 9 19.14 11.62 37.22
C TYR A 9 17.76 11.36 36.57
N PHE A 10 17.72 10.51 35.54
CA PHE A 10 16.46 10.15 34.87
C PHE A 10 15.83 8.85 35.41
N GLY A 11 16.61 7.84 35.77
CA GLY A 11 16.14 6.47 36.00
C GLY A 11 15.45 6.17 37.33
N THR A 12 15.47 7.08 38.30
CA THR A 12 14.80 6.89 39.61
C THR A 12 13.40 7.50 39.69
N ASN A 13 12.96 8.26 38.68
CA ASN A 13 11.66 8.94 38.67
C ASN A 13 11.01 9.03 37.27
N LEU A 14 11.29 8.05 36.40
CA LEU A 14 10.78 8.02 35.02
C LEU A 14 9.26 8.05 34.98
N ASP A 15 8.61 7.24 35.81
CA ASP A 15 7.16 7.03 35.78
C ASP A 15 6.38 8.34 36.03
N LYS A 16 6.77 9.12 37.05
CA LYS A 16 6.12 10.40 37.36
C LYS A 16 6.48 11.52 36.38
N ARG A 17 7.67 11.48 35.77
CA ARG A 17 8.15 12.53 34.86
C ARG A 17 7.69 12.34 33.42
N PHE A 18 7.43 11.10 33.01
CA PHE A 18 7.03 10.74 31.64
C PHE A 18 5.60 10.19 31.55
N ALA A 19 4.85 10.09 32.65
CA ALA A 19 3.42 9.83 32.60
C ALA A 19 2.70 11.01 31.92
N VAL A 20 2.23 10.78 30.70
CA VAL A 20 1.34 11.70 30.00
C VAL A 20 -0.09 11.37 30.43
N PRO A 21 -0.80 12.27 31.15
CA PRO A 21 -2.20 12.06 31.45
C PRO A 21 -2.99 11.99 30.14
N ASP A 22 -3.96 11.08 30.06
CA ASP A 22 -4.76 10.84 28.85
C ASP A 22 -3.95 10.48 27.60
N PHE A 23 -2.79 9.81 27.76
CA PHE A 23 -1.97 9.33 26.63
C PHE A 23 -2.76 8.49 25.62
N TRP A 24 -3.63 7.61 26.12
CA TRP A 24 -4.49 6.79 25.27
C TRP A 24 -5.79 7.53 24.99
N PRO A 25 -6.23 7.59 23.71
CA PRO A 25 -7.53 8.11 23.39
C PRO A 25 -8.59 7.33 24.18
N LYS A 26 -9.49 8.09 24.82
CA LYS A 26 -10.59 7.52 25.62
C LYS A 26 -11.40 6.57 24.74
N ALA A 27 -11.92 5.49 25.32
CA ALA A 27 -12.70 4.49 24.59
C ALA A 27 -13.92 5.10 23.87
N GLU A 28 -14.44 6.23 24.35
CA GLU A 28 -15.52 6.99 23.72
C GLU A 28 -15.13 7.58 22.35
N HIS A 29 -13.84 7.86 22.14
CA HIS A 29 -13.31 8.38 20.87
C HIS A 29 -12.83 7.26 19.93
N ALA A 30 -12.90 6.00 20.37
CA ALA A 30 -12.58 4.86 19.51
C ALA A 30 -13.79 4.49 18.64
N ASN A 31 -13.52 4.05 17.41
CA ASN A 31 -14.56 3.46 16.58
C ASN A 31 -15.12 2.21 17.27
N LYS A 32 -16.42 2.19 17.53
CA LYS A 32 -17.11 1.03 18.10
C LYS A 32 -17.32 0.00 16.99
N LEU A 33 -16.89 -1.24 17.23
CA LEU A 33 -17.19 -2.35 16.33
C LEU A 33 -18.63 -2.80 16.56
N PRO A 34 -19.39 -3.11 15.49
CA PRO A 34 -20.68 -3.77 15.64
C PRO A 34 -20.48 -5.15 16.27
N LEU A 35 -21.27 -5.45 17.29
CA LEU A 35 -21.19 -6.71 18.06
C LEU A 35 -22.29 -7.69 17.64
N ASP A 36 -23.41 -7.17 17.15
CA ASP A 36 -24.53 -7.98 16.68
C ASP A 36 -24.27 -8.53 15.28
N LYS A 37 -24.66 -9.77 15.06
CA LYS A 37 -24.40 -10.49 13.80
C LYS A 37 -25.01 -9.78 12.59
N ASP A 38 -26.23 -9.28 12.73
CA ASP A 38 -26.94 -8.61 11.63
C ASP A 38 -26.30 -7.26 11.28
N GLU A 39 -25.83 -6.51 12.29
CA GLU A 39 -25.07 -5.26 12.10
C GLU A 39 -23.73 -5.52 11.40
N ILE A 40 -23.03 -6.60 11.76
CA ILE A 40 -21.78 -7.01 11.11
C ILE A 40 -22.02 -7.30 9.64
N HIS A 41 -23.10 -8.02 9.29
CA HIS A 41 -23.42 -8.32 7.90
C HIS A 41 -23.74 -7.06 7.11
N ALA A 42 -24.54 -6.15 7.67
CA ALA A 42 -24.87 -4.88 7.03
C ALA A 42 -23.63 -4.01 6.76
N GLU A 43 -22.73 -3.88 7.74
CA GLU A 43 -21.51 -3.08 7.56
C GLU A 43 -20.53 -3.75 6.58
N LEU A 44 -20.48 -5.10 6.56
CA LEU A 44 -19.70 -5.85 5.58
C LEU A 44 -20.20 -5.61 4.14
N GLU A 45 -21.52 -5.63 3.93
CA GLU A 45 -22.14 -5.34 2.63
C GLU A 45 -21.85 -3.91 2.18
N ARG A 46 -21.96 -2.95 3.10
CA ARG A 46 -21.57 -1.54 2.85
C ARG A 46 -20.12 -1.43 2.41
N LEU A 47 -19.19 -2.10 3.09
CA LEU A 47 -17.77 -2.08 2.76
C LEU A 47 -17.48 -2.73 1.40
N ARG A 48 -18.18 -3.82 1.06
CA ARG A 48 -18.09 -4.47 -0.25
C ARG A 48 -18.56 -3.54 -1.36
N ALA A 49 -19.73 -2.92 -1.21
CA ALA A 49 -20.28 -1.97 -2.17
C ALA A 49 -19.32 -0.79 -2.40
N ARG A 50 -18.77 -0.21 -1.32
CA ARG A 50 -17.78 0.87 -1.40
C ARG A 50 -16.52 0.43 -2.16
N ARG A 51 -16.03 -0.78 -1.92
CA ARG A 51 -14.86 -1.33 -2.60
C ARG A 51 -15.11 -1.50 -4.10
N LEU A 52 -16.25 -2.07 -4.49
CA LEU A 52 -16.60 -2.25 -5.91
C LEU A 52 -16.72 -0.90 -6.61
N TYR A 53 -17.44 0.05 -6.01
CA TYR A 53 -17.59 1.40 -6.57
C TYR A 53 -16.24 2.09 -6.82
N LEU A 54 -15.31 2.04 -5.85
CA LEU A 54 -13.99 2.65 -6.01
C LEU A 54 -13.15 1.95 -7.10
N ARG A 55 -13.31 0.64 -7.25
CA ARG A 55 -12.65 -0.12 -8.33
C ARG A 55 -13.19 0.31 -9.69
N ASP A 56 -14.50 0.36 -9.86
CA ASP A 56 -15.14 0.72 -11.12
C ASP A 56 -14.80 2.15 -11.51
N LYS A 57 -14.80 3.07 -10.54
CA LYS A 57 -14.35 4.44 -10.73
C LYS A 57 -12.91 4.50 -11.25
N ARG A 58 -11.98 3.73 -10.65
CA ARG A 58 -10.58 3.68 -11.09
C ARG A 58 -10.47 3.14 -12.52
N LEU A 59 -11.16 2.04 -12.83
CA LEU A 59 -11.15 1.46 -14.18
C LEU A 59 -11.73 2.41 -15.24
N ALA A 60 -12.79 3.16 -14.89
CA ALA A 60 -13.35 4.16 -15.79
C ALA A 60 -12.39 5.33 -16.03
N GLU A 61 -11.69 5.80 -14.98
CA GLU A 61 -10.66 6.83 -15.10
C GLU A 61 -9.46 6.34 -15.93
N GLU A 62 -9.00 5.11 -15.73
CA GLU A 62 -7.93 4.48 -16.53
C GLU A 62 -8.34 4.33 -18.00
N ALA A 63 -9.56 3.87 -18.29
CA ALA A 63 -10.09 3.75 -19.65
C ALA A 63 -10.27 5.11 -20.34
N ALA A 64 -10.60 6.16 -19.59
CA ALA A 64 -10.71 7.52 -20.12
C ALA A 64 -9.35 8.16 -20.40
N GLN A 65 -8.31 7.82 -19.62
CA GLN A 65 -6.97 8.37 -19.75
C GLN A 65 -6.09 7.63 -20.77
N ASN A 66 -6.33 6.33 -20.98
CA ASN A 66 -5.60 5.55 -21.97
C ASN A 66 -6.56 4.72 -22.84
N PRO A 67 -7.14 5.30 -23.91
CA PRO A 67 -7.83 4.52 -24.92
C PRO A 67 -6.78 3.73 -25.72
N GLU A 68 -6.34 2.59 -25.19
CA GLU A 68 -5.49 1.67 -25.93
C GLU A 68 -6.19 1.30 -27.25
N PRO A 69 -5.51 1.41 -28.41
CA PRO A 69 -6.06 0.98 -29.67
C PRO A 69 -6.17 -0.54 -29.62
N VAL A 70 -7.38 -1.06 -29.83
CA VAL A 70 -7.61 -2.50 -30.02
C VAL A 70 -6.75 -2.96 -31.19
N ALA A 71 -5.57 -3.52 -30.90
CA ALA A 71 -4.63 -3.99 -31.89
C ALA A 71 -5.23 -5.22 -32.60
N GLN A 72 -5.64 -5.02 -33.84
CA GLN A 72 -5.88 -6.09 -34.80
C GLN A 72 -4.55 -6.83 -35.02
N GLN A 73 -4.39 -7.97 -34.37
CA GLN A 73 -3.31 -8.92 -34.68
C GLN A 73 -3.95 -10.23 -35.12
N ALA A 74 -4.26 -10.32 -36.40
CA ALA A 74 -4.41 -11.60 -37.08
C ALA A 74 -2.99 -12.16 -37.36
N PRO A 75 -2.74 -13.46 -37.11
CA PRO A 75 -1.42 -14.04 -37.30
C PRO A 75 -1.07 -14.14 -38.79
N GLN A 76 -0.18 -13.26 -39.26
CA GLN A 76 0.41 -13.37 -40.60
C GLN A 76 1.67 -14.24 -40.51
N LEU A 77 1.58 -15.41 -41.14
CA LEU A 77 2.69 -16.31 -41.43
C LEU A 77 3.44 -15.79 -42.67
N GLU A 78 4.69 -15.35 -42.53
CA GLU A 78 5.66 -15.42 -43.63
C GLU A 78 7.09 -15.69 -43.10
N PRO A 79 7.83 -16.65 -43.71
CA PRO A 79 9.23 -16.90 -43.44
C PRO A 79 10.12 -16.28 -44.53
N GLN A 80 11.15 -15.51 -44.16
CA GLN A 80 12.40 -15.34 -44.94
C GLN A 80 13.34 -14.40 -44.17
N GLN A 81 14.40 -14.96 -43.58
CA GLN A 81 15.74 -15.09 -44.17
C GLN A 81 16.56 -13.79 -44.19
N ALA A 82 17.63 -13.83 -43.40
CA ALA A 82 19.02 -13.47 -43.74
C ALA A 82 19.68 -12.37 -42.88
N SER A 83 20.74 -12.80 -42.18
CA SER A 83 22.04 -12.12 -42.13
C SER A 83 22.23 -10.91 -41.20
N GLN A 84 22.63 -11.17 -39.94
CA GLN A 84 24.02 -10.99 -39.42
C GLN A 84 24.04 -10.76 -37.89
N PRO A 85 25.07 -11.27 -37.17
CA PRO A 85 25.19 -11.15 -35.72
C PRO A 85 25.95 -9.86 -35.35
N ALA A 86 25.23 -8.85 -34.86
CA ALA A 86 25.87 -7.72 -34.20
C ALA A 86 26.01 -8.03 -32.71
N GLN A 87 27.24 -8.32 -32.30
CA GLN A 87 27.65 -8.41 -30.91
C GLN A 87 27.32 -7.07 -30.22
N THR A 88 26.44 -7.10 -29.21
CA THR A 88 26.37 -6.02 -28.22
C THR A 88 26.94 -6.53 -26.92
N GLU A 89 28.15 -6.06 -26.67
CA GLU A 89 28.86 -6.13 -25.42
C GLU A 89 27.99 -5.86 -24.19
N GLN A 90 28.34 -6.60 -23.16
CA GLN A 90 28.10 -6.40 -21.76
C GLN A 90 27.96 -4.92 -21.37
N LYS A 91 26.77 -4.53 -20.89
CA LYS A 91 26.67 -3.60 -19.76
C LYS A 91 26.17 -4.36 -18.55
N LYS A 92 27.14 -4.99 -17.88
CA LYS A 92 26.98 -5.51 -16.52
C LYS A 92 26.69 -4.34 -15.58
N GLY A 93 25.61 -4.50 -14.82
CA GLY A 93 25.51 -4.06 -13.42
C GLY A 93 25.82 -2.58 -13.14
N TRP A 94 24.83 -1.72 -13.37
CA TRP A 94 24.76 -0.43 -12.69
C TRP A 94 23.37 -0.21 -12.10
N PHE A 95 22.93 -1.17 -11.30
CA PHE A 95 21.75 -1.03 -10.45
C PHE A 95 22.09 -1.54 -9.05
N TRP A 96 22.71 -0.63 -8.29
CA TRP A 96 22.49 -0.50 -6.87
C TRP A 96 21.83 0.86 -6.66
#